data_AF-A0A358KLH0-F1
#
_entry.id   AF-A0A358KLH0-F1
#
_cell.length_a   1.000
_cell.length_b   1.000
_cell.length_c   1.000
_cell.angle_alpha   90.00
_cell.angle_beta   90.00
_cell.angle_gamma   90.00
#
_symmetry.space_group_name_H-M   'P 1'
#
loop_
_entity.id
_entity.type
_entity.pdbx_description
1 polymer ?
#
loop_
_entity_poly.entity_id
_entity_poly.type
_entity_poly.pdbx_seq_one_letter_code
_entity_poly.pdbx_strand_id
1 'polypeptide(L)'
;LVEKMASVGEANGTTLLDNTIFTYGSGLGDGASHQYNKLPIIVAGRGRGKLRAGGGHLNVPNGTPLANLWLAQAQALGLKRDRFADSTATLGQVLA
;
A
#
# COMPACT_ATOMS: atom_id res chain seq x y z
N LEU A 1 12.37 6.82 8.30
CA LEU A 1 12.15 7.29 6.90
C LEU A 1 10.82 8.01 6.74
N VAL A 2 9.70 7.43 7.17
CA VAL A 2 8.36 8.07 7.11
C VAL A 2 8.35 9.44 7.80
N GLU A 3 8.92 9.57 9.00
CA GLU A 3 9.06 10.86 9.72
C GLU A 3 9.84 11.90 8.91
N LYS A 4 10.94 11.49 8.25
CA LYS A 4 11.73 12.37 7.39
C LYS A 4 10.93 12.87 6.19
N MET A 5 10.11 12.02 5.59
CA MET A 5 9.23 12.45 4.48
C MET A 5 8.10 13.37 4.98
N ALA A 6 7.60 13.14 6.20
CA ALA A 6 6.60 14.00 6.83
C ALA A 6 7.16 15.39 7.19
N SER A 7 8.46 15.51 7.48
CA SER A 7 9.09 16.79 7.81
C SER A 7 9.51 17.62 6.59
N VAL A 8 9.43 17.07 5.38
CA VAL A 8 9.75 17.79 4.14
C VAL A 8 8.47 18.39 3.57
N GLY A 9 8.34 19.71 3.66
CA GLY A 9 7.26 20.45 3.01
C GLY A 9 7.49 20.59 1.50
N GLU A 10 6.41 20.58 0.73
CA GLU A 10 6.40 20.76 -0.73
C GLU A 10 5.63 22.03 -1.13
N ALA A 11 5.88 22.56 -2.33
CA ALA A 11 5.39 23.87 -2.78
C ALA A 11 3.86 24.01 -2.81
N ASN A 12 3.13 22.91 -2.86
CA ASN A 12 1.66 22.88 -2.84
C ASN A 12 1.06 22.93 -1.42
N GLY A 13 1.88 23.16 -0.38
CA GLY A 13 1.44 23.21 1.02
C GLY A 13 1.21 21.85 1.69
N THR A 14 1.67 20.76 1.07
CA THR A 14 1.63 19.40 1.64
C THR A 14 3.04 18.92 2.00
N THR A 15 3.17 17.71 2.53
CA THR A 15 4.47 17.07 2.81
C THR A 15 4.84 16.07 1.72
N LEU A 16 6.12 15.70 1.61
CA LEU A 16 6.57 14.64 0.71
C LEU A 16 5.84 13.32 1.01
N LEU A 17 5.52 13.04 2.29
CA LEU A 17 4.74 11.86 2.68
C LEU A 17 3.30 11.91 2.16
N ASP A 18 2.66 13.09 2.10
CA ASP A 18 1.31 13.24 1.55
C ASP A 18 1.26 12.92 0.05
N ASN A 19 2.34 13.21 -0.68
CA ASN A 19 2.42 12.98 -2.12
C ASN A 19 3.04 11.62 -2.50
N THR A 20 3.45 10.82 -1.52
CA THR A 20 4.09 9.51 -1.72
C THR A 20 3.16 8.36 -1.35
N ILE A 21 3.34 7.22 -2.03
CA ILE A 21 2.91 5.90 -1.55
C ILE A 21 4.17 5.16 -1.13
N PHE A 22 4.32 4.91 0.17
CA PHE A 22 5.47 4.19 0.72
C PHE A 22 5.04 2.78 1.14
N THR A 23 5.68 1.76 0.59
CA THR A 23 5.43 0.36 1.00
C THR A 23 6.71 -0.25 1.55
N TYR A 24 6.58 -0.96 2.67
CA TYR A 24 7.66 -1.71 3.29
C TYR A 24 7.13 -3.05 3.81
N GLY A 25 7.88 -4.12 3.63
CA GLY A 25 7.46 -5.45 4.09
C GLY A 25 8.32 -6.58 3.57
N SER A 26 7.83 -7.80 3.76
CA SER A 26 8.47 -9.04 3.35
C SER A 26 7.61 -9.82 2.36
N GLY A 27 8.26 -10.55 1.44
CA GLY A 27 7.61 -11.57 0.60
C GLY A 27 7.32 -12.88 1.33
N LEU A 28 7.73 -13.01 2.59
CA LEU A 28 7.49 -14.16 3.46
C LEU A 28 6.80 -13.71 4.75
N GLY A 29 5.75 -14.44 5.15
CA GLY A 29 5.09 -14.30 6.45
C GLY A 29 5.80 -15.06 7.56
N ASP A 30 6.39 -16.20 7.23
CA ASP A 30 7.30 -16.94 8.12
C ASP A 30 8.57 -17.33 7.35
N GLY A 31 9.71 -16.84 7.84
CA GLY A 31 11.02 -17.10 7.26
C GLY A 31 11.57 -18.49 7.59
N ALA A 32 11.08 -19.18 8.62
CA ALA A 32 11.58 -20.52 8.97
C ALA A 32 11.02 -21.60 8.02
N SER A 33 9.73 -21.51 7.71
CA SER A 33 9.06 -22.45 6.81
C SER A 33 8.87 -21.95 5.37
N HIS A 34 9.43 -20.77 5.05
CA HIS A 34 9.28 -20.10 3.74
C HIS A 34 7.81 -19.92 3.33
N GLN A 35 6.93 -19.60 4.28
CA GLN A 35 5.52 -19.36 3.97
C GLN A 35 5.34 -17.99 3.32
N TYR A 36 4.67 -17.98 2.17
CA TYR A 36 4.36 -16.79 1.38
C TYR A 36 2.93 -16.26 1.63
N ASN A 37 2.30 -16.64 2.75
CA ASN A 37 1.01 -16.11 3.20
C ASN A 37 1.20 -15.21 4.43
N LYS A 38 0.15 -14.47 4.83
CA LYS A 38 0.16 -13.58 6.02
C LYS A 38 1.37 -12.63 6.03
N LEU A 39 1.62 -12.00 4.88
CA LEU A 39 2.79 -11.17 4.65
C LEU A 39 2.77 -9.91 5.54
N PRO A 40 3.89 -9.55 6.19
CA PRO A 40 3.99 -8.34 7.00
C PRO A 40 4.20 -7.15 6.06
N ILE A 41 3.11 -6.47 5.70
CA ILE A 41 3.13 -5.32 4.79
C ILE A 41 2.66 -4.06 5.52
N ILE A 42 3.45 -3.00 5.41
CA ILE A 42 3.14 -1.65 5.89
C ILE A 42 3.02 -0.74 4.67
N VAL A 43 1.94 0.04 4.62
CA VAL A 43 1.74 1.11 3.65
C VAL A 43 1.59 2.44 4.41
N ALA A 44 2.32 3.45 3.98
CA ALA A 44 2.30 4.79 4.55
C ALA A 44 2.24 5.87 3.45
N GLY A 45 1.82 7.07 3.84
CA GLY A 45 1.60 8.19 2.93
C GLY A 45 0.17 8.27 2.41
N ARG A 46 -0.14 9.35 1.70
CA ARG A 46 -1.52 9.61 1.22
C ARG A 46 -1.68 9.41 -0.29
N GLY A 47 -0.59 9.25 -1.04
CA GLY A 47 -0.64 9.16 -2.51
C GLY A 47 -1.46 10.28 -3.15
N ARG A 48 -1.26 11.54 -2.72
CA ARG A 48 -2.07 12.72 -3.10
C ARG A 48 -3.56 12.58 -2.75
N GLY A 49 -3.85 12.00 -1.60
CA GLY A 49 -5.21 11.78 -1.10
C GLY A 49 -5.94 10.58 -1.72
N LYS A 50 -5.22 9.69 -2.41
CA LYS A 50 -5.78 8.45 -2.99
C LYS A 50 -5.78 7.28 -2.02
N LEU A 51 -4.99 7.33 -0.96
CA LEU A 51 -4.97 6.32 0.10
C LEU A 51 -5.70 6.83 1.35
N ARG A 52 -6.35 5.90 2.07
CA ARG A 52 -7.06 6.21 3.32
C ARG A 52 -6.11 6.77 4.38
N ALA A 53 -6.62 7.74 5.12
CA ALA A 53 -5.94 8.31 6.29
C ALA A 53 -6.29 7.55 7.57
N GLY A 54 -5.62 7.88 8.67
CA GLY A 54 -6.02 7.47 10.04
C GLY A 54 -5.32 6.23 10.59
N GLY A 55 -4.55 5.51 9.77
CA GLY A 55 -3.84 4.30 10.18
C GLY A 55 -4.80 3.14 10.53
N GLY A 56 -4.26 1.93 10.59
CA GLY A 56 -5.05 0.75 10.95
C GLY A 56 -4.35 -0.54 10.59
N HIS A 57 -4.89 -1.64 11.12
CA HIS A 57 -4.46 -2.99 10.76
C HIS A 57 -5.56 -3.64 9.92
N LEU A 58 -5.25 -3.94 8.65
CA LEU A 58 -6.16 -4.60 7.75
C LEU A 58 -5.93 -6.11 7.80
N ASN A 59 -6.85 -6.82 8.44
CA ASN A 59 -6.93 -8.27 8.31
C ASN A 59 -7.81 -8.60 7.10
N VAL A 60 -7.22 -9.28 6.11
CA VAL A 60 -7.90 -9.68 4.88
C VAL A 60 -8.17 -11.18 4.89
N PRO A 61 -9.19 -11.69 4.17
CA PRO A 61 -9.44 -13.12 4.08
C PRO A 61 -8.20 -13.91 3.64
N ASN A 62 -8.02 -15.12 4.19
CA ASN A 62 -6.96 -16.02 3.76
C ASN A 62 -7.05 -16.28 2.25
N GLY A 63 -5.90 -16.34 1.58
CA GLY A 63 -5.83 -16.51 0.14
C GLY A 63 -6.05 -15.23 -0.67
N THR A 64 -6.24 -14.07 -0.04
CA THR A 64 -6.22 -12.78 -0.75
C THR A 64 -4.84 -12.55 -1.36
N PRO A 65 -4.72 -12.43 -2.71
CA PRO A 65 -3.42 -12.20 -3.34
C PRO A 65 -2.86 -10.84 -2.95
N LEU A 66 -1.56 -10.77 -2.66
CA LEU A 66 -0.86 -9.49 -2.43
C LEU A 66 -0.99 -8.56 -3.65
N ALA A 67 -1.10 -9.12 -4.86
CA ALA A 67 -1.34 -8.37 -6.08
C ALA A 67 -2.58 -7.48 -6.03
N ASN A 68 -3.57 -7.76 -5.18
CA ASN A 68 -4.74 -6.88 -4.98
C ASN A 68 -4.32 -5.51 -4.40
N LEU A 69 -3.29 -5.47 -3.55
CA LEU A 69 -2.69 -4.24 -3.05
C LEU A 69 -1.91 -3.51 -4.16
N TRP A 70 -1.14 -4.23 -4.97
CA TRP A 70 -0.39 -3.65 -6.09
C TRP A 70 -1.31 -3.05 -7.14
N LEU A 71 -2.42 -3.71 -7.44
CA LEU A 71 -3.45 -3.19 -8.32
C LEU A 71 -4.06 -1.90 -7.75
N ALA A 72 -4.36 -1.86 -6.44
CA ALA A 72 -4.85 -0.66 -5.77
C ALA A 72 -3.87 0.51 -5.89
N GLN A 73 -2.57 0.26 -5.67
CA GLN A 73 -1.53 1.29 -5.79
C GLN A 73 -1.37 1.78 -7.23
N ALA A 74 -1.39 0.87 -8.22
CA ALA A 74 -1.33 1.24 -9.64
C ALA A 74 -2.50 2.15 -10.03
N GLN A 75 -3.72 1.80 -9.61
CA GLN A 75 -4.91 2.62 -9.86
C GLN A 75 -4.85 3.96 -9.12
N ALA A 76 -4.36 4.00 -7.88
CA ALA A 76 -4.12 5.23 -7.13
C ALA A 76 -3.12 6.17 -7.84
N LEU A 77 -2.13 5.60 -8.54
CA LEU A 77 -1.17 6.32 -9.37
C LEU A 77 -1.73 6.73 -10.76
N GLY A 78 -2.99 6.42 -11.05
CA GLY A 78 -3.69 6.83 -12.27
C GLY A 78 -3.60 5.82 -13.42
N LEU A 79 -3.04 4.63 -13.20
CA LEU A 79 -3.02 3.60 -14.23
C LEU A 79 -4.42 3.01 -14.44
N LYS A 80 -4.87 3.00 -15.70
CA LYS A 80 -6.11 2.31 -16.12
C LYS A 80 -5.81 0.82 -16.33
N ARG A 81 -5.78 0.05 -15.24
CA ARG A 81 -5.61 -1.40 -15.27
C ARG A 81 -6.68 -2.07 -14.42
N ASP A 82 -7.25 -3.15 -14.95
CA ASP A 82 -8.26 -3.94 -14.24
C ASP A 82 -7.64 -5.17 -13.54
N ARG A 83 -6.37 -5.48 -13.87
CA ARG A 83 -5.64 -6.61 -13.31
C ARG A 83 -4.13 -6.36 -13.28
N PHE A 84 -3.49 -6.90 -12.26
CA PHE A 84 -2.04 -7.02 -12.11
C PHE A 84 -1.69 -8.42 -11.62
N ALA A 85 -0.81 -9.15 -12.32
CA ALA A 85 -0.42 -10.53 -11.96
C ALA A 85 -1.62 -11.45 -11.64
N ASP A 86 -1.65 -12.02 -10.44
CA ASP A 86 -2.67 -12.92 -9.90
C ASP A 86 -3.76 -12.19 -9.09
N SER A 87 -3.85 -10.85 -9.17
CA SER A 87 -4.94 -10.11 -8.53
C SER A 87 -6.30 -10.59 -9.00
N THR A 88 -7.22 -10.68 -8.04
CA THR A 88 -8.62 -11.08 -8.24
C THR A 88 -9.57 -9.89 -8.08
N ALA A 89 -9.14 -8.85 -7.36
CA ALA A 89 -9.84 -7.59 -7.19
C ALA A 89 -8.86 -6.50 -6.70
N THR A 90 -9.30 -5.25 -6.70
CA THR A 90 -8.57 -4.19 -5.99
C THR A 90 -8.77 -4.33 -4.49
N LEU A 91 -7.70 -4.15 -3.69
CA LEU A 91 -7.81 -4.05 -2.23
C LEU A 91 -8.40 -2.69 -1.83
N GLY A 92 -9.71 -2.49 -2.02
CA GLY A 92 -10.37 -1.19 -1.83
C GLY A 92 -10.30 -0.61 -0.42
N GLN A 93 -10.02 -1.43 0.60
CA GLN A 93 -9.86 -0.99 1.99
C GLN A 93 -8.68 -0.03 2.19
N VAL A 94 -7.71 0.03 1.26
CA VAL A 94 -6.59 0.99 1.30
C VAL A 94 -6.87 2.29 0.56
N LEU A 95 -7.93 2.36 -0.26
CA LEU A 95 -8.25 3.51 -1.11
C LEU A 95 -9.22 4.48 -0.43
N ALA A 96 -9.00 5.78 -0.63
CA ALA A 96 -9.85 6.86 -0.13
C ALA A 96 -11.19 6.94 -0.86
#